data_AF-A0A800DFV9-F1
#
_entry.id   AF-A0A800DFV9-F1
#
_cell.length_a   1.000
_cell.length_b   1.000
_cell.length_c   1.000
_cell.angle_alpha   90.00
_cell.angle_beta   90.00
_cell.angle_gamma   90.00
#
_symmetry.space_group_name_H-M   'P 1'
#
loop_
_entity.id
_entity.type
_entity.pdbx_description
1 polymer ?
#
loop_
_entity_poly.entity_id
_entity_poly.type
_entity_poly.pdbx_seq_one_letter_code
_entity_poly.pdbx_strand_id
1 'polypeptide(L)'
;MYGVKVIAGILVTAAVIAFVGDWVGRRLGKLRLRLFGLRPRHTAMVMTVITGMLIAGFTLLVVVALSEYAKAGLLQVADLMRQQAELRQANRRLRLERERLRLAVEEARGRERRARLRAIGAERRIREARRELARVREALRRVDLQRRRLQADLKRSLRELGRLIKVRKATEEELREALERIRALHGRISLLEEERERLEDERERLTGEIAKLSREAGRLSEEARRLGELVKQARAVLSEVRERPITFRAGEALSMAVFEAGGSPEDALPDLLDMLDRANTEAIRRGAAVDEEGWALLFASPKEERIVPPEEAARVVASRLAQFQRPMVVRLVALTNCVEGERVYVGFRLIPNRLIFKEGETVAEMEVDGRRPPEEIFERLIGLLKIHARAEAERRGLLPHPAGSPGEEPFFGRASYREVFRAVEAIRKAQGIVKVKAVAISDTYTIGPLEVRFVVEPVSR
;
A
#
# COMPACT_ATOMS: atom_id res chain seq x y z
N MET A 1 -173.67 48.54 -19.79
CA MET A 1 -175.04 48.47 -20.36
C MET A 1 -175.91 47.33 -19.82
N TYR A 2 -175.36 46.25 -19.23
CA TYR A 2 -176.16 45.17 -18.62
C TYR A 2 -176.93 45.61 -17.35
N GLY A 3 -176.35 46.48 -16.52
CA GLY A 3 -176.99 46.92 -15.26
C GLY A 3 -178.35 47.61 -15.44
N VAL A 4 -178.52 48.46 -16.46
CA VAL A 4 -179.79 49.16 -16.71
C VAL A 4 -180.89 48.19 -17.15
N LYS A 5 -180.56 47.17 -17.95
CA LYS A 5 -181.52 46.12 -18.37
C LYS A 5 -181.95 45.24 -17.19
N VAL A 6 -181.02 44.91 -16.29
CA VAL A 6 -181.32 44.13 -15.08
C VAL A 6 -182.18 44.94 -14.10
N ILE A 7 -181.86 46.21 -13.87
CA ILE A 7 -182.67 47.09 -13.00
C ILE A 7 -184.07 47.29 -13.58
N ALA A 8 -184.20 47.54 -14.88
CA ALA A 8 -185.50 47.64 -15.54
C ALA A 8 -186.31 46.34 -15.43
N GLY A 9 -185.68 45.18 -15.62
CA GLY A 9 -186.32 43.87 -15.45
C GLY A 9 -186.82 43.62 -14.02
N ILE A 10 -186.03 43.98 -13.01
CA ILE A 10 -186.43 43.86 -11.59
C ILE A 10 -187.62 44.79 -11.29
N LEU A 11 -187.63 46.02 -11.82
CA LEU A 11 -188.75 46.97 -11.65
C LEU A 11 -190.06 46.46 -12.24
N VAL A 12 -190.00 45.89 -13.46
CA VAL A 12 -191.19 45.29 -14.09
C VAL A 12 -191.68 44.08 -13.28
N THR A 13 -190.76 43.22 -12.85
CA THR A 13 -191.12 42.01 -12.07
C THR A 13 -191.70 42.39 -10.71
N ALA A 14 -191.14 43.40 -10.04
CA ALA A 14 -191.66 43.92 -8.76
C ALA A 14 -193.05 44.56 -8.91
N ALA A 15 -193.30 45.29 -10.00
CA ALA A 15 -194.62 45.86 -10.29
C ALA A 15 -195.69 44.78 -10.54
N VAL A 16 -195.34 43.72 -11.28
CA VAL A 16 -196.23 42.56 -11.50
C VAL A 16 -196.55 41.85 -10.20
N ILE A 17 -195.54 41.63 -9.34
CA ILE A 17 -195.73 40.95 -8.05
C ILE A 17 -196.59 41.79 -7.10
N ALA A 18 -196.38 43.11 -7.04
CA ALA A 18 -197.20 44.01 -6.23
C ALA A 18 -198.68 43.98 -6.67
N PHE A 19 -198.93 43.95 -7.99
CA PHE A 19 -200.27 43.84 -8.54
C PHE A 19 -200.95 42.50 -8.19
N VAL A 20 -200.22 41.39 -8.28
CA VAL A 20 -200.74 40.07 -7.89
C VAL A 20 -201.03 40.00 -6.38
N GLY A 21 -200.18 40.59 -5.55
CA GLY A 21 -200.40 40.67 -4.10
C GLY A 21 -201.70 41.38 -3.73
N ASP A 22 -202.00 42.51 -4.37
CA ASP A 22 -203.22 43.27 -4.11
C ASP A 22 -204.48 42.58 -4.67
N TRP A 23 -204.34 41.84 -5.77
CA TRP A 23 -205.42 41.03 -6.34
C TRP A 23 -205.81 39.85 -5.44
N VAL A 24 -204.82 39.15 -4.87
CA VAL A 24 -205.06 38.06 -3.90
C VAL A 24 -205.75 38.60 -2.64
N GLY A 25 -205.32 39.76 -2.14
CA GLY A 25 -205.94 40.43 -1.00
C GLY A 25 -207.42 40.77 -1.21
N ARG A 26 -207.76 41.37 -2.37
CA ARG A 26 -209.15 41.74 -2.70
C ARG A 26 -210.06 40.54 -2.90
N ARG A 27 -209.57 39.44 -3.50
CA ARG A 27 -210.39 38.25 -3.77
C ARG A 27 -210.69 37.47 -2.50
N LEU A 28 -209.75 37.41 -1.56
CA LEU A 28 -209.95 36.78 -0.26
C LEU A 28 -210.96 37.55 0.62
N GLY A 29 -211.05 38.87 0.47
CA GLY A 29 -212.04 39.69 1.19
C GLY A 29 -213.51 39.35 0.90
N LYS A 30 -213.83 38.72 -0.24
CA LYS A 30 -215.20 38.31 -0.59
C LYS A 30 -215.57 36.91 -0.09
N LEU A 31 -214.58 36.07 0.23
CA LEU A 31 -214.78 34.64 0.46
C LEU A 31 -215.21 34.27 1.90
N ARG A 32 -215.38 35.24 2.81
CA ARG A 32 -215.79 35.02 4.23
C ARG A 32 -215.07 33.85 4.91
N LEU A 33 -213.80 33.63 4.55
CA LEU A 33 -212.98 32.56 5.10
C LEU A 33 -212.61 32.90 6.54
N ARG A 34 -212.79 31.91 7.43
CA ARG A 34 -212.39 31.99 8.84
C ARG A 34 -211.12 31.17 9.01
N LEU A 35 -209.99 31.83 9.24
CA LEU A 35 -208.77 31.17 9.68
C LEU A 35 -208.68 31.34 11.21
N PHE A 36 -208.67 30.24 11.96
CA PHE A 36 -208.53 30.22 13.43
C PHE A 36 -209.52 31.12 14.19
N GLY A 37 -210.81 31.11 13.84
CA GLY A 37 -211.86 31.80 14.62
C GLY A 37 -211.86 33.34 14.52
N LEU A 38 -210.96 33.93 13.71
CA LEU A 38 -210.85 35.38 13.57
C LEU A 38 -211.97 35.97 12.68
N ARG A 39 -212.42 37.18 13.05
CA ARG A 39 -213.43 37.94 12.30
C ARG A 39 -212.92 38.21 10.86
N PRO A 40 -213.74 38.02 9.80
CA PRO A 40 -213.30 37.97 8.40
C PRO A 40 -212.41 39.13 7.90
N ARG A 41 -212.44 40.30 8.55
CA ARG A 41 -211.62 41.45 8.19
C ARG A 41 -210.13 41.29 8.54
N HIS A 42 -209.79 40.53 9.59
CA HIS A 42 -208.41 40.37 10.06
C HIS A 42 -207.65 39.25 9.34
N THR A 43 -208.34 38.19 8.91
CA THR A 43 -207.75 37.08 8.16
C THR A 43 -207.13 37.53 6.84
N ALA A 44 -207.76 38.51 6.17
CA ALA A 44 -207.21 39.08 4.95
C ALA A 44 -205.89 39.83 5.18
N MET A 45 -205.77 40.58 6.29
CA MET A 45 -204.57 41.37 6.59
C MET A 45 -203.34 40.51 6.86
N VAL A 46 -203.50 39.40 7.60
CA VAL A 46 -202.39 38.48 7.94
C VAL A 46 -201.78 37.84 6.70
N MET A 47 -202.62 37.39 5.76
CA MET A 47 -202.13 36.76 4.53
C MET A 47 -201.35 37.74 3.66
N THR A 48 -201.73 39.02 3.61
CA THR A 48 -201.00 40.06 2.86
C THR A 48 -199.59 40.26 3.41
N VAL A 49 -199.43 40.29 4.75
CA VAL A 49 -198.11 40.43 5.39
C VAL A 49 -197.21 39.23 5.11
N ILE A 50 -197.74 38.00 5.21
CA ILE A 50 -196.98 36.78 4.91
C ILE A 50 -196.51 36.77 3.45
N THR A 51 -197.39 37.17 2.53
CA THR A 51 -197.05 37.25 1.11
C THR A 51 -195.95 38.28 0.86
N GLY A 52 -196.02 39.46 1.51
CA GLY A 52 -194.98 40.48 1.45
C GLY A 52 -193.61 40.01 1.99
N MET A 53 -193.61 39.24 3.07
CA MET A 53 -192.38 38.70 3.68
C MET A 53 -191.73 37.62 2.79
N LEU A 54 -192.54 36.75 2.17
CA LEU A 54 -192.05 35.76 1.20
C LEU A 54 -191.43 36.43 -0.03
N ILE A 55 -192.03 37.52 -0.52
CA ILE A 55 -191.47 38.29 -1.64
C ILE A 55 -190.11 38.86 -1.26
N ALA A 56 -190.00 39.59 -0.15
CA ALA A 56 -188.73 40.19 0.29
C ALA A 56 -187.62 39.15 0.51
N GLY A 57 -187.98 37.99 1.09
CA GLY A 57 -187.07 36.87 1.27
C GLY A 57 -186.56 36.31 -0.05
N PHE A 58 -187.44 36.17 -1.05
CA PHE A 58 -187.05 35.71 -2.39
C PHE A 58 -186.14 36.73 -3.10
N THR A 59 -186.39 38.03 -2.96
CA THR A 59 -185.55 39.08 -3.57
C THR A 59 -184.12 39.06 -3.03
N LEU A 60 -183.94 38.91 -1.71
CA LEU A 60 -182.61 38.84 -1.09
C LEU A 60 -181.85 37.57 -1.51
N LEU A 61 -182.55 36.43 -1.57
CA LEU A 61 -181.99 35.16 -2.01
C LEU A 61 -181.44 35.26 -3.45
N VAL A 62 -182.22 35.90 -4.34
CA VAL A 62 -181.83 36.11 -5.74
C VAL A 62 -180.61 37.02 -5.86
N VAL A 63 -180.50 38.09 -5.06
CA VAL A 63 -179.33 39.00 -5.08
C VAL A 63 -178.04 38.29 -4.63
N VAL A 64 -178.12 37.45 -3.59
CA VAL A 64 -176.96 36.68 -3.11
C VAL A 64 -176.59 35.57 -4.08
N ALA A 65 -177.57 34.92 -4.72
CA ALA A 65 -177.33 33.87 -5.69
C ALA A 65 -176.73 34.40 -7.01
N LEU A 66 -177.10 35.61 -7.44
CA LEU A 66 -176.63 36.22 -8.69
C LEU A 66 -175.32 37.02 -8.57
N SER A 67 -174.79 37.25 -7.36
CA SER A 67 -173.58 38.07 -7.17
C SER A 67 -172.35 37.24 -6.80
N GLU A 68 -171.52 36.92 -7.80
CA GLU A 68 -170.19 36.30 -7.60
C GLU A 68 -169.23 37.17 -6.76
N TYR A 69 -169.44 38.49 -6.69
CA TYR A 69 -168.51 39.43 -6.04
C TYR A 69 -168.52 39.37 -4.50
N ALA A 70 -169.61 38.92 -3.87
CA ALA A 70 -169.68 38.83 -2.41
C ALA A 70 -168.90 37.61 -1.83
N LYS A 71 -168.73 36.55 -2.62
CA LYS A 71 -167.96 35.35 -2.20
C LYS A 71 -166.44 35.55 -2.27
N ALA A 72 -165.92 36.48 -3.07
CA ALA A 72 -164.49 36.60 -3.35
C ALA A 72 -163.68 37.46 -2.35
N GLY A 73 -164.29 38.43 -1.66
CA GLY A 73 -163.56 39.40 -0.83
C GLY A 73 -163.02 38.88 0.52
N LEU A 74 -163.58 37.79 1.06
CA LEU A 74 -163.30 37.34 2.43
C LEU A 74 -162.10 36.36 2.53
N LEU A 75 -161.69 35.73 1.42
CA LEU A 75 -160.65 34.68 1.40
C LEU A 75 -159.23 35.17 1.01
N GLN A 76 -159.06 36.29 0.31
CA GLN A 76 -157.74 36.70 -0.22
C GLN A 76 -156.82 37.45 0.76
N VAL A 77 -157.34 38.03 1.86
CA VAL A 77 -156.51 38.81 2.81
C VAL A 77 -155.60 37.92 3.68
N ALA A 78 -156.02 36.68 3.96
CA ALA A 78 -155.26 35.75 4.78
C ALA A 78 -153.96 35.29 4.12
N ASP A 79 -153.96 35.06 2.80
CA ASP A 79 -152.79 34.57 2.07
C ASP A 79 -151.71 35.64 1.85
N LEU A 80 -152.11 36.90 1.65
CA LEU A 80 -151.17 38.02 1.51
C LEU A 80 -150.35 38.28 2.81
N MET A 81 -150.97 38.11 3.97
CA MET A 81 -150.27 38.27 5.26
C MET A 81 -149.26 37.13 5.52
N ARG A 82 -149.55 35.91 5.07
CA ARG A 82 -148.61 34.77 5.14
C ARG A 82 -147.37 35.01 4.29
N GLN A 83 -147.54 35.47 3.05
CA GLN A 83 -146.41 35.77 2.15
C GLN A 83 -145.48 36.87 2.69
N GLN A 84 -146.03 37.93 3.30
CA GLN A 84 -145.18 38.96 3.93
C GLN A 84 -144.38 38.43 5.13
N ALA A 85 -144.95 37.54 5.93
CA ALA A 85 -144.26 36.95 7.06
C ALA A 85 -143.09 36.05 6.60
N GLU A 86 -143.31 35.23 5.58
CA GLU A 86 -142.27 34.37 4.99
C GLU A 86 -141.12 35.18 4.38
N LEU A 87 -141.42 36.21 3.57
CA LEU A 87 -140.40 37.06 2.94
C LEU A 87 -139.55 37.82 3.98
N ARG A 88 -140.15 38.24 5.10
CA ARG A 88 -139.41 38.87 6.20
C ARG A 88 -138.50 37.86 6.92
N GLN A 89 -138.96 36.63 7.13
CA GLN A 89 -138.11 35.59 7.70
C GLN A 89 -136.95 35.21 6.77
N ALA A 90 -137.21 35.06 5.46
CA ALA A 90 -136.19 34.79 4.46
C ALA A 90 -135.12 35.90 4.39
N ASN A 91 -135.54 37.16 4.39
CA ASN A 91 -134.61 38.30 4.44
C ASN A 91 -133.78 38.33 5.72
N ARG A 92 -134.37 38.01 6.87
CA ARG A 92 -133.62 37.90 8.14
C ARG A 92 -132.58 36.78 8.08
N ARG A 93 -132.95 35.61 7.56
CA ARG A 93 -132.02 34.47 7.39
C ARG A 93 -130.86 34.83 6.46
N LEU A 94 -131.14 35.41 5.30
CA LEU A 94 -130.11 35.84 4.34
C LEU A 94 -129.18 36.91 4.91
N ARG A 95 -129.70 37.84 5.73
CA ARG A 95 -128.87 38.84 6.41
C ARG A 95 -127.90 38.20 7.40
N LEU A 96 -128.40 37.29 8.24
CA LEU A 96 -127.56 36.56 9.21
C LEU A 96 -126.52 35.68 8.52
N GLU A 97 -126.90 35.00 7.43
CA GLU A 97 -125.98 34.19 6.63
C GLU A 97 -124.91 35.06 5.97
N ARG A 98 -125.28 36.23 5.42
CA ARG A 98 -124.34 37.20 4.85
C ARG A 98 -123.37 37.75 5.90
N GLU A 99 -123.83 38.02 7.12
CA GLU A 99 -122.95 38.42 8.23
C GLU A 99 -121.99 37.30 8.65
N ARG A 100 -122.49 36.07 8.79
CA ARG A 100 -121.64 34.89 9.08
C ARG A 100 -120.58 34.67 8.01
N LEU A 101 -120.95 34.75 6.73
CA LEU A 101 -120.01 34.62 5.62
C LEU A 101 -118.99 35.76 5.59
N ARG A 102 -119.41 37.00 5.88
CA ARG A 102 -118.48 38.14 5.99
C ARG A 102 -117.44 37.91 7.08
N LEU A 103 -117.87 37.51 8.28
CA LEU A 103 -116.97 37.19 9.38
C LEU A 103 -116.03 36.03 9.03
N ALA A 104 -116.54 34.96 8.41
CA ALA A 104 -115.73 33.82 7.98
C ALA A 104 -114.66 34.23 6.94
N VAL A 105 -115.00 35.12 6.00
CA VAL A 105 -114.05 35.66 5.00
C VAL A 105 -113.01 36.55 5.67
N GLU A 106 -113.39 37.39 6.63
CA GLU A 106 -112.43 38.21 7.38
C GLU A 106 -111.47 37.37 8.23
N GLU A 107 -111.98 36.34 8.91
CA GLU A 107 -111.15 35.38 9.62
C GLU A 107 -110.21 34.62 8.68
N ALA A 108 -110.71 34.12 7.55
CA ALA A 108 -109.89 33.42 6.56
C ALA A 108 -108.78 34.32 6.00
N ARG A 109 -109.12 35.58 5.66
CA ARG A 109 -108.14 36.60 5.25
C ARG A 109 -107.13 36.92 6.35
N GLY A 110 -107.57 36.96 7.60
CA GLY A 110 -106.70 37.13 8.76
C GLY A 110 -105.72 35.97 8.93
N ARG A 111 -106.20 34.72 8.78
CA ARG A 111 -105.38 33.50 8.81
C ARG A 111 -104.38 33.47 7.66
N GLU A 112 -104.81 33.79 6.45
CA GLU A 112 -103.95 33.88 5.26
C GLU A 112 -102.85 34.93 5.42
N ARG A 113 -103.19 36.14 5.89
CA ARG A 113 -102.20 37.20 6.16
C ARG A 113 -101.17 36.76 7.20
N ARG A 114 -101.61 36.13 8.30
CA ARG A 114 -100.70 35.60 9.33
C ARG A 114 -99.80 34.48 8.77
N ALA A 115 -100.36 33.58 7.98
CA ALA A 115 -99.59 32.52 7.31
C ALA A 115 -98.56 33.09 6.33
N ARG A 116 -98.93 34.10 5.54
CA ARG A 116 -98.04 34.77 4.59
C ARG A 116 -96.90 35.51 5.29
N LEU A 117 -97.18 36.22 6.38
CA LEU A 117 -96.13 36.86 7.19
C LEU A 117 -95.17 35.83 7.82
N ARG A 118 -95.70 34.71 8.32
CA ARG A 118 -94.87 33.59 8.82
C ARG A 118 -94.01 32.98 7.72
N ALA A 119 -94.56 32.78 6.51
CA ALA A 119 -93.81 32.26 5.37
C ALA A 119 -92.68 33.20 4.95
N ILE A 120 -92.93 34.51 4.86
CA ILE A 120 -91.89 35.52 4.58
C ILE A 120 -90.81 35.51 5.67
N GLY A 121 -91.21 35.42 6.94
CA GLY A 121 -90.27 35.32 8.06
C GLY A 121 -89.41 34.05 7.99
N ALA A 122 -90.02 32.91 7.68
CA ALA A 122 -89.32 31.63 7.50
C ALA A 122 -88.36 31.67 6.30
N GLU A 123 -88.77 32.25 5.17
CA GLU A 123 -87.91 32.42 3.99
C GLU A 123 -86.68 33.29 4.29
N ARG A 124 -86.86 34.38 5.04
CA ARG A 124 -85.72 35.22 5.46
C ARG A 124 -84.73 34.44 6.31
N ARG A 125 -85.21 33.70 7.33
CA ARG A 125 -84.36 32.84 8.16
C ARG A 125 -83.64 31.76 7.35
N ILE A 126 -84.32 31.13 6.39
CA ILE A 126 -83.70 30.13 5.49
C ILE A 126 -82.62 30.78 4.62
N ARG A 127 -82.87 31.99 4.08
CA ARG A 127 -81.87 32.72 3.28
C ARG A 127 -80.65 33.11 4.11
N GLU A 128 -80.85 33.58 5.33
CA GLU A 128 -79.78 33.90 6.28
C GLU A 128 -78.97 32.65 6.64
N ALA A 129 -79.63 31.57 7.06
CA ALA A 129 -79.00 30.29 7.35
C ALA A 129 -78.22 29.72 6.14
N ARG A 130 -78.74 29.87 4.92
CA ARG A 130 -78.03 29.46 3.69
C ARG A 130 -76.78 30.32 3.44
N ARG A 131 -76.84 31.63 3.68
CA ARG A 131 -75.68 32.53 3.56
C ARG A 131 -74.62 32.20 4.60
N GLU A 132 -75.04 31.96 5.84
CA GLU A 132 -74.14 31.56 6.92
C GLU A 132 -73.49 30.20 6.64
N LEU A 133 -74.27 29.21 6.19
CA LEU A 133 -73.75 27.90 5.80
C LEU A 133 -72.75 28.02 4.63
N ALA A 134 -73.01 28.89 3.65
CA ALA A 134 -72.06 29.15 2.57
C ALA A 134 -70.74 29.74 3.09
N ARG A 135 -70.80 30.75 3.98
CA ARG A 135 -69.62 31.35 4.62
C ARG A 135 -68.83 30.34 5.43
N VAL A 136 -69.50 29.55 6.26
CA VAL A 136 -68.86 28.50 7.08
C VAL A 136 -68.23 27.43 6.20
N ARG A 137 -68.89 27.01 5.11
CA ARG A 137 -68.32 26.05 4.15
C ARG A 137 -67.08 26.60 3.46
N GLU A 138 -67.07 27.88 3.08
CA GLU A 138 -65.87 28.52 2.51
C GLU A 138 -64.74 28.63 3.53
N ALA A 139 -65.04 29.03 4.77
CA ALA A 139 -64.06 29.07 5.85
C ALA A 139 -63.47 27.69 6.11
N LEU A 140 -64.31 26.65 6.19
CA LEU A 140 -63.87 25.26 6.36
C LEU A 140 -62.98 24.80 5.21
N ARG A 141 -63.34 25.12 3.95
CA ARG A 141 -62.50 24.82 2.78
C ARG A 141 -61.14 25.51 2.86
N ARG A 142 -61.08 26.77 3.29
CA ARG A 142 -59.82 27.52 3.46
C ARG A 142 -58.95 26.86 4.53
N VAL A 143 -59.53 26.53 5.68
CA VAL A 143 -58.82 25.86 6.78
C VAL A 143 -58.34 24.48 6.37
N ASP A 144 -59.15 23.70 5.65
CA ASP A 144 -58.74 22.38 5.14
C ASP A 144 -57.58 22.48 4.13
N LEU A 145 -57.61 23.49 3.24
CA LEU A 145 -56.50 23.75 2.33
C LEU A 145 -55.23 24.16 3.08
N GLN A 146 -55.33 25.03 4.09
CA GLN A 146 -54.21 25.41 4.95
C GLN A 146 -53.64 24.20 5.70
N ARG A 147 -54.49 23.37 6.30
CA ARG A 147 -54.09 22.15 6.98
C ARG A 147 -53.35 21.20 6.05
N ARG A 148 -53.87 21.00 4.83
CA ARG A 148 -53.21 20.15 3.81
C ARG A 148 -51.84 20.70 3.39
N ARG A 149 -51.72 22.02 3.21
CA ARG A 149 -50.43 22.68 2.93
C ARG A 149 -49.44 22.47 4.06
N LEU A 150 -49.83 22.79 5.29
CA LEU A 150 -48.98 22.61 6.48
C LEU A 150 -48.59 21.15 6.70
N GLN A 151 -49.49 20.19 6.46
CA GLN A 151 -49.15 18.76 6.52
C GLN A 151 -48.14 18.36 5.44
N ALA A 152 -48.28 18.89 4.22
CA ALA A 152 -47.32 18.65 3.15
C ALA A 152 -45.95 19.26 3.47
N ASP A 153 -45.92 20.49 4.01
CA ASP A 153 -44.70 21.18 4.41
C ASP A 153 -44.02 20.47 5.58
N LEU A 154 -44.76 20.08 6.62
CA LEU A 154 -44.24 19.27 7.73
C LEU A 154 -43.62 17.96 7.21
N LYS A 155 -44.30 17.26 6.29
CA LYS A 155 -43.77 16.02 5.70
C LYS A 155 -42.49 16.28 4.88
N ARG A 156 -42.38 17.43 4.21
CA ARG A 156 -41.14 17.84 3.52
C ARG A 156 -40.02 18.11 4.51
N SER A 157 -40.27 18.92 5.55
CA SER A 157 -39.28 19.23 6.58
C SER A 157 -38.81 17.99 7.34
N LEU A 158 -39.70 17.04 7.65
CA LEU A 158 -39.31 15.77 8.28
C LEU A 158 -38.40 14.92 7.37
N ARG A 159 -38.65 14.90 6.06
CA ARG A 159 -37.77 14.22 5.10
C ARG A 159 -36.42 14.90 5.00
N GLU A 160 -36.40 16.23 5.00
CA GLU A 160 -35.17 17.02 4.98
C GLU A 160 -34.34 16.82 6.25
N LEU A 161 -34.95 16.89 7.43
CA LEU A 161 -34.30 16.57 8.70
C LEU A 161 -33.76 15.13 8.70
N GLY A 162 -34.52 14.16 8.20
CA GLY A 162 -34.05 12.79 8.06
C GLY A 162 -32.83 12.65 7.15
N ARG A 163 -32.77 13.42 6.05
CA ARG A 163 -31.59 13.48 5.17
C ARG A 163 -30.42 14.15 5.87
N LEU A 164 -30.63 15.29 6.52
CA LEU A 164 -29.58 16.01 7.24
C LEU A 164 -29.00 15.19 8.38
N ILE A 165 -29.81 14.44 9.13
CA ILE A 165 -29.32 13.52 10.17
C ILE A 165 -28.44 12.42 9.55
N LYS A 166 -28.82 11.86 8.39
CA LYS A 166 -27.99 10.86 7.69
C LYS A 166 -26.67 11.44 7.22
N VAL A 167 -26.70 12.62 6.59
CA VAL A 167 -25.49 13.33 6.14
C VAL A 167 -24.59 13.64 7.33
N ARG A 168 -25.15 14.19 8.42
CA ARG A 168 -24.40 14.53 9.63
C ARG A 168 -23.71 13.29 10.22
N LYS A 169 -24.40 12.16 10.30
CA LYS A 169 -23.81 10.89 10.78
C LYS A 169 -22.67 10.43 9.89
N ALA A 170 -22.85 10.44 8.57
CA ALA A 170 -21.78 10.08 7.63
C ALA A 170 -20.57 11.01 7.78
N THR A 171 -20.79 12.32 7.89
CA THR A 171 -19.69 13.29 8.10
C THR A 171 -19.00 13.14 9.46
N GLU A 172 -19.74 12.75 10.51
CA GLU A 172 -19.17 12.44 11.83
C GLU A 172 -18.28 11.19 11.78
N GLU A 173 -18.67 10.18 11.00
CA GLU A 173 -17.86 8.97 10.76
C GLU A 173 -16.60 9.29 9.95
N GLU A 174 -16.73 10.03 8.85
CA GLU A 174 -15.60 10.51 8.04
C GLU A 174 -14.62 11.35 8.87
N LEU A 175 -15.13 12.23 9.74
CA LEU A 175 -14.29 13.04 10.62
C LEU A 175 -13.55 12.18 11.64
N ARG A 176 -14.20 11.15 12.21
CA ARG A 176 -13.54 10.20 13.12
C ARG A 176 -12.42 9.44 12.41
N GLU A 177 -12.68 8.94 11.20
CA GLU A 177 -11.65 8.28 10.40
C GLU A 177 -10.49 9.22 10.07
N ALA A 178 -10.77 10.47 9.70
CA ALA A 178 -9.74 11.47 9.43
C ALA A 178 -8.89 11.76 10.67
N LEU A 179 -9.49 11.88 11.85
CA LEU A 179 -8.77 12.08 13.12
C LEU A 179 -7.89 10.88 13.48
N GLU A 180 -8.37 9.66 13.30
CA GLU A 180 -7.57 8.45 13.51
C GLU A 180 -6.39 8.37 12.52
N ARG A 181 -6.62 8.71 11.25
CA ARG A 181 -5.53 8.81 10.25
C ARG A 181 -4.49 9.87 10.66
N ILE A 182 -4.92 11.03 11.13
CA ILE A 182 -4.03 12.09 11.60
C ILE A 182 -3.21 11.62 12.82
N ARG A 183 -3.82 10.92 13.78
CA ARG A 183 -3.09 10.34 14.93
C ARG A 183 -2.06 9.31 14.48
N ALA A 184 -2.45 8.41 13.57
CA ALA A 184 -1.54 7.39 13.03
C ALA A 184 -0.37 8.03 12.26
N LEU A 185 -0.63 9.07 11.47
CA LEU A 185 0.41 9.80 10.74
C LEU A 185 1.34 10.55 11.70
N HIS A 186 0.83 11.22 12.73
CA HIS A 186 1.68 11.84 13.74
C HIS A 186 2.57 10.81 14.45
N GLY A 187 2.03 9.65 14.83
CA GLY A 187 2.85 8.58 15.43
C GLY A 187 3.96 8.09 14.49
N ARG A 188 3.69 7.98 13.18
CA ARG A 188 4.71 7.62 12.19
C ARG A 188 5.76 8.71 12.02
N ILE A 189 5.36 9.99 12.03
CA ILE A 189 6.29 11.12 11.96
C ILE A 189 7.23 11.11 13.15
N SER A 190 6.72 10.95 14.38
CA SER A 190 7.58 10.89 15.57
C SER A 190 8.58 9.73 15.53
N LEU A 191 8.16 8.54 15.08
CA LEU A 191 9.07 7.40 14.91
C LEU A 191 10.15 7.68 13.85
N LEU A 192 9.78 8.31 12.73
CA LEU A 192 10.71 8.73 11.68
C LEU A 192 11.68 9.81 12.16
N GLU A 193 11.23 10.72 13.02
CA GLU A 193 12.09 11.74 13.62
C GLU A 193 13.13 11.12 14.56
N GLU A 194 12.72 10.19 15.42
CA GLU A 194 13.63 9.42 16.28
C GLU A 194 14.65 8.60 15.45
N GLU A 195 14.20 7.96 14.37
CA GLU A 195 15.08 7.22 13.47
C GLU A 195 16.08 8.15 12.76
N ARG A 196 15.63 9.33 12.33
CA ARG A 196 16.49 10.34 11.70
C ARG A 196 17.56 10.84 12.65
N GLU A 197 17.21 11.11 13.91
CA GLU A 197 18.16 11.56 14.95
C GLU A 197 19.23 10.48 15.20
N ARG A 198 18.83 9.21 15.35
CA ARG A 198 19.78 8.09 15.49
C ARG A 198 20.73 7.96 14.31
N LEU A 199 20.22 8.11 13.08
CA LEU A 199 21.04 8.05 11.87
C LEU A 199 21.98 9.26 11.75
N GLU A 200 21.56 10.44 12.21
CA GLU A 200 22.41 11.63 12.27
C GLU A 200 23.58 11.44 13.25
N ASP A 201 23.31 10.91 14.45
CA ASP A 201 24.33 10.56 15.45
C ASP A 201 25.31 9.51 14.91
N GLU A 202 24.80 8.45 14.27
CA GLU A 202 25.63 7.40 13.68
C GLU A 202 26.50 7.96 12.56
N ARG A 203 25.95 8.82 11.69
CA ARG A 203 26.71 9.49 10.64
C ARG A 203 27.83 10.36 11.21
N GLU A 204 27.56 11.13 12.27
CA GLU A 204 28.57 11.96 12.91
C GLU A 204 29.69 11.11 13.52
N ARG A 205 29.33 10.01 14.21
CA ARG A 205 30.29 9.05 14.75
C ARG A 205 31.19 8.45 13.66
N LEU A 206 30.60 7.92 12.58
CA LEU A 206 31.34 7.33 11.46
C LEU A 206 32.24 8.36 10.77
N THR A 207 31.76 9.60 10.62
CA THR A 207 32.58 10.69 10.06
C THR A 207 33.78 10.99 10.94
N GLY A 208 33.61 10.97 12.28
CA GLY A 208 34.70 11.09 13.24
C GLY A 208 35.70 9.93 13.17
N GLU A 209 35.22 8.70 13.00
CA GLU A 209 36.08 7.51 12.83
C GLU A 209 36.87 7.56 11.52
N ILE A 210 36.25 7.94 10.40
CA ILE A 210 36.92 8.14 9.11
C ILE A 210 38.02 9.19 9.23
N ALA A 211 37.74 10.32 9.89
CA ALA A 211 38.73 11.37 10.11
C ALA A 211 39.92 10.90 10.95
N LYS A 212 39.70 10.02 11.96
CA LYS A 212 40.79 9.40 12.73
C LYS A 212 41.62 8.46 11.87
N LEU A 213 40.97 7.54 11.16
CA LEU A 213 41.64 6.57 10.29
C LEU A 213 42.43 7.24 9.17
N SER A 214 41.91 8.33 8.59
CA SER A 214 42.63 9.10 7.58
C SER A 214 43.90 9.77 8.12
N ARG A 215 43.88 10.26 9.37
CA ARG A 215 45.09 10.78 10.03
C ARG A 215 46.11 9.69 10.29
N GLU A 216 45.67 8.51 10.73
CA GLU A 216 46.54 7.35 10.95
C GLU A 216 47.16 6.85 9.65
N ALA A 217 46.36 6.72 8.58
CA ALA A 217 46.85 6.37 7.25
C ALA A 217 47.88 7.39 6.73
N GLY A 218 47.65 8.69 6.96
CA GLY A 218 48.61 9.74 6.64
C GLY A 218 49.94 9.56 7.39
N ARG A 219 49.90 9.32 8.70
CA ARG A 219 51.11 9.05 9.51
C ARG A 219 51.87 7.83 9.04
N LEU A 220 51.17 6.71 8.83
CA LEU A 220 51.79 5.46 8.36
C LEU A 220 52.41 5.62 6.97
N SER A 221 51.77 6.38 6.07
CA SER A 221 52.33 6.69 4.75
C SER A 221 53.62 7.52 4.85
N GLU A 222 53.67 8.49 5.77
CA GLU A 222 54.86 9.30 6.03
C GLU A 222 56.01 8.44 6.59
N GLU A 223 55.70 7.54 7.53
CA GLU A 223 56.67 6.59 8.11
C GLU A 223 57.21 5.62 7.06
N ALA A 224 56.33 5.05 6.23
CA ALA A 224 56.73 4.18 5.13
C ALA A 224 57.66 4.89 4.14
N ARG A 225 57.39 6.17 3.84
CA ARG A 225 58.26 6.99 3.00
C ARG A 225 59.65 7.19 3.63
N ARG A 226 59.71 7.55 4.92
CA ARG A 226 60.98 7.71 5.66
C ARG A 226 61.80 6.42 5.69
N LEU A 227 61.16 5.29 5.98
CA LEU A 227 61.83 3.98 5.95
C LEU A 227 62.38 3.65 4.55
N GLY A 228 61.61 3.96 3.50
CA GLY A 228 62.07 3.78 2.12
C GLY A 228 63.33 4.59 1.78
N GLU A 229 63.44 5.82 2.28
CA GLU A 229 64.63 6.67 2.11
C GLU A 229 65.83 6.13 2.88
N LEU A 230 65.64 5.69 4.13
CA LEU A 230 66.70 5.06 4.93
C LEU A 230 67.24 3.79 4.28
N VAL A 231 66.36 2.94 3.72
CA VAL A 231 66.78 1.72 3.01
C VAL A 231 67.62 2.07 1.77
N LYS A 232 67.26 3.12 1.02
CA LYS A 232 68.06 3.59 -0.11
C LYS A 232 69.45 4.06 0.32
N GLN A 233 69.53 4.84 1.40
CA GLN A 233 70.81 5.31 1.95
C GLN A 233 71.69 4.15 2.42
N ALA A 234 71.12 3.19 3.17
CA ALA A 234 71.86 2.01 3.62
C ALA A 234 72.43 1.18 2.46
N ARG A 235 71.65 1.01 1.37
CA ARG A 235 72.12 0.33 0.17
C ARG A 235 73.26 1.07 -0.54
N ALA A 236 73.22 2.41 -0.57
CA ALA A 236 74.28 3.20 -1.17
C ALA A 236 75.61 3.03 -0.42
N VAL A 237 75.57 3.14 0.92
CA VAL A 237 76.75 2.93 1.78
C VAL A 237 77.33 1.53 1.61
N LEU A 238 76.49 0.49 1.58
CA LEU A 238 76.93 -0.89 1.38
C LEU A 238 77.57 -1.14 -0.01
N SER A 239 77.23 -0.33 -1.01
CA SER A 239 77.84 -0.44 -2.34
C SER A 239 79.25 0.15 -2.38
N GLU A 240 79.51 1.19 -1.59
CA GLU A 240 80.81 1.88 -1.52
C GLU A 240 81.86 1.04 -0.76
N VAL A 241 81.42 0.24 0.22
CA VAL A 241 82.30 -0.67 0.99
C VAL A 241 82.81 -1.88 0.14
N ARG A 242 82.23 -2.12 -1.03
CA ARG A 242 82.52 -3.33 -1.86
C ARG A 242 83.73 -3.22 -2.80
N GLU A 243 84.48 -2.13 -2.82
CA GLU A 243 85.60 -1.94 -3.77
C GLU A 243 86.92 -2.65 -3.40
N ARG A 244 87.04 -3.26 -2.21
CA ARG A 244 88.27 -3.96 -1.80
C ARG A 244 88.34 -5.35 -2.47
N PRO A 245 89.46 -5.71 -3.12
CA PRO A 245 89.58 -7.00 -3.81
C PRO A 245 89.50 -8.17 -2.80
N ILE A 246 88.84 -9.26 -3.20
CA ILE A 246 88.73 -10.48 -2.39
C ILE A 246 90.09 -11.18 -2.37
N THR A 247 90.68 -11.29 -1.17
CA THR A 247 91.97 -11.95 -0.96
C THR A 247 91.82 -13.45 -0.76
N PHE A 248 90.72 -13.93 -0.14
CA PHE A 248 90.38 -15.35 -0.03
C PHE A 248 88.87 -15.57 -0.20
N ARG A 249 88.48 -16.63 -0.91
CA ARG A 249 87.07 -17.04 -1.00
C ARG A 249 86.71 -18.02 0.12
N ALA A 250 85.48 -17.98 0.60
CA ALA A 250 84.98 -18.98 1.54
C ALA A 250 85.17 -20.40 1.00
N GLY A 251 85.83 -21.25 1.77
CA GLY A 251 86.17 -22.63 1.44
C GLY A 251 87.50 -22.84 0.70
N GLU A 252 88.18 -21.77 0.30
CA GLU A 252 89.53 -21.83 -0.26
C GLU A 252 90.52 -22.34 0.80
N ALA A 253 91.41 -23.25 0.43
CA ALA A 253 92.46 -23.72 1.32
C ALA A 253 93.66 -22.77 1.26
N LEU A 254 94.10 -22.31 2.42
CA LEU A 254 95.34 -21.54 2.57
C LEU A 254 96.55 -22.47 2.58
N SER A 255 96.39 -23.67 3.15
CA SER A 255 97.43 -24.69 3.24
C SER A 255 96.81 -26.08 3.35
N MET A 256 97.53 -27.10 2.88
CA MET A 256 97.14 -28.50 3.02
C MET A 256 98.36 -29.42 3.09
N ALA A 257 98.30 -30.44 3.95
CA ALA A 257 99.35 -31.44 4.09
C ALA A 257 98.76 -32.79 4.55
N VAL A 258 99.52 -33.88 4.35
CA VAL A 258 99.19 -35.21 4.85
C VAL A 258 99.83 -35.39 6.22
N PHE A 259 99.05 -35.88 7.18
CA PHE A 259 99.50 -36.23 8.51
C PHE A 259 99.26 -37.71 8.76
N GLU A 260 100.25 -38.38 9.34
CA GLU A 260 100.09 -39.73 9.86
C GLU A 260 99.11 -39.72 11.04
N ALA A 261 98.31 -40.78 11.17
CA ALA A 261 97.30 -40.88 12.21
C ALA A 261 97.64 -41.99 13.20
N GLY A 262 97.19 -41.85 14.44
CA GLY A 262 97.39 -42.82 15.51
C GLY A 262 98.73 -42.70 16.26
N GLY A 263 99.56 -41.70 15.93
CA GLY A 263 100.73 -41.30 16.73
C GLY A 263 100.37 -40.46 17.96
N SER A 264 101.38 -40.04 18.73
CA SER A 264 101.16 -39.10 19.84
C SER A 264 100.73 -37.73 19.28
N PRO A 265 99.80 -37.01 19.92
CA PRO A 265 99.51 -35.62 19.55
C PRO A 265 100.75 -34.72 19.50
N GLU A 266 101.78 -35.03 20.28
CA GLU A 266 103.03 -34.27 20.32
C GLU A 266 103.88 -34.46 19.04
N ASP A 267 103.70 -35.58 18.32
CA ASP A 267 104.45 -35.85 17.09
C ASP A 267 103.94 -34.99 15.92
N ALA A 268 102.63 -34.75 15.85
CA ALA A 268 101.99 -34.00 14.77
C ALA A 268 101.98 -32.48 15.01
N LEU A 269 102.24 -32.02 16.24
CA LEU A 269 102.13 -30.62 16.61
C LEU A 269 103.16 -29.71 15.90
N PRO A 270 104.46 -30.06 15.81
CA PRO A 270 105.44 -29.23 15.10
C PRO A 270 105.06 -29.01 13.63
N ASP A 271 104.62 -30.06 12.94
CA ASP A 271 104.21 -30.01 11.53
C ASP A 271 102.93 -29.18 11.33
N LEU A 272 102.00 -29.20 12.30
CA LEU A 272 100.81 -28.34 12.28
C LEU A 272 101.16 -26.86 12.50
N LEU A 273 102.12 -26.54 13.38
CA LEU A 273 102.57 -25.18 13.59
C LEU A 273 103.28 -24.62 12.34
N ASP A 274 104.16 -25.41 11.74
CA ASP A 274 104.81 -25.08 10.47
C ASP A 274 103.79 -24.92 9.31
N MET A 275 102.72 -25.73 9.30
CA MET A 275 101.58 -25.53 8.39
C MET A 275 100.88 -24.18 8.59
N LEU A 276 100.71 -23.74 9.85
CA LEU A 276 100.13 -22.45 10.19
C LEU A 276 101.03 -21.29 9.78
N ASP A 277 102.33 -21.37 10.01
CA ASP A 277 103.29 -20.32 9.63
C ASP A 277 103.33 -20.10 8.11
N ARG A 278 103.34 -21.18 7.34
CA ARG A 278 103.20 -21.11 5.87
C ARG A 278 101.89 -20.44 5.46
N ALA A 279 100.78 -20.84 6.08
CA ALA A 279 99.47 -20.26 5.77
C ALA A 279 99.36 -18.79 6.17
N ASN A 280 99.99 -18.39 7.27
CA ASN A 280 100.03 -17.01 7.74
C ASN A 280 100.84 -16.14 6.79
N THR A 281 102.02 -16.61 6.39
CA THR A 281 102.87 -15.95 5.39
C THR A 281 102.12 -15.75 4.08
N GLU A 282 101.36 -16.77 3.66
CA GLU A 282 100.54 -16.71 2.46
C GLU A 282 99.38 -15.71 2.57
N ALA A 283 98.69 -15.68 3.72
CA ALA A 283 97.63 -14.73 3.97
C ALA A 283 98.14 -13.27 3.91
N ILE A 284 99.28 -13.00 4.53
CA ILE A 284 99.92 -11.68 4.53
C ILE A 284 100.35 -11.30 3.11
N ARG A 285 100.98 -12.22 2.37
CA ARG A 285 101.38 -12.00 0.98
C ARG A 285 100.21 -11.63 0.07
N ARG A 286 99.02 -12.18 0.35
CA ARG A 286 97.78 -11.88 -0.38
C ARG A 286 97.05 -10.63 0.15
N GLY A 287 97.61 -9.91 1.10
CA GLY A 287 97.08 -8.63 1.58
C GLY A 287 96.14 -8.72 2.78
N ALA A 288 96.17 -9.82 3.54
CA ALA A 288 95.44 -9.88 4.81
C ALA A 288 96.08 -8.94 5.86
N ALA A 289 95.25 -8.36 6.74
CA ALA A 289 95.75 -7.63 7.90
C ALA A 289 96.32 -8.59 8.95
N VAL A 290 97.20 -8.09 9.81
CA VAL A 290 97.80 -8.82 10.94
C VAL A 290 97.35 -8.21 12.26
N ASP A 291 97.36 -8.98 13.34
CA ASP A 291 97.21 -8.48 14.71
C ASP A 291 98.56 -8.05 15.33
N GLU A 292 98.52 -7.72 16.62
CA GLU A 292 99.69 -7.28 17.39
C GLU A 292 100.77 -8.37 17.48
N GLU A 293 100.38 -9.65 17.42
CA GLU A 293 101.30 -10.80 17.41
C GLU A 293 101.75 -11.22 16.00
N GLY A 294 101.30 -10.54 14.94
CA GLY A 294 101.71 -10.81 13.56
C GLY A 294 100.90 -11.90 12.83
N TRP A 295 99.74 -12.30 13.38
CA TRP A 295 98.85 -13.30 12.80
C TRP A 295 97.76 -12.68 11.93
N ALA A 296 97.80 -13.02 10.65
CA ALA A 296 96.71 -12.79 9.70
C ALA A 296 95.57 -13.83 9.81
N LEU A 297 95.85 -14.98 10.42
CA LEU A 297 94.88 -16.05 10.64
C LEU A 297 94.04 -15.77 11.88
N LEU A 298 92.73 -16.01 11.79
CA LEU A 298 91.78 -15.83 12.89
C LEU A 298 90.93 -17.10 13.07
N PHE A 299 91.18 -17.84 14.14
CA PHE A 299 90.39 -19.02 14.51
C PHE A 299 89.19 -18.61 15.36
N ALA A 300 88.16 -18.11 14.68
CA ALA A 300 86.87 -17.80 15.27
C ALA A 300 85.76 -18.04 14.24
N SER A 301 84.54 -18.26 14.70
CA SER A 301 83.36 -18.12 13.85
C SER A 301 82.89 -16.67 13.92
N PRO A 302 82.42 -16.04 12.83
CA PRO A 302 81.82 -14.70 12.92
C PRO A 302 80.63 -14.59 13.90
N LYS A 303 80.10 -15.74 14.35
CA LYS A 303 79.00 -15.84 15.32
C LYS A 303 79.45 -16.15 16.75
N GLU A 304 80.72 -16.49 16.98
CA GLU A 304 81.25 -16.85 18.30
C GLU A 304 82.32 -15.83 18.71
N GLU A 305 82.20 -15.27 19.91
CA GLU A 305 83.13 -14.25 20.43
C GLU A 305 84.49 -14.82 20.85
N ARG A 306 84.61 -16.16 20.98
CA ARG A 306 85.86 -16.79 21.41
C ARG A 306 86.84 -16.87 20.24
N ILE A 307 87.89 -16.06 20.31
CA ILE A 307 89.08 -16.19 19.48
C ILE A 307 89.97 -17.27 20.09
N VAL A 308 90.32 -18.27 19.30
CA VAL A 308 91.26 -19.34 19.71
C VAL A 308 92.66 -19.00 19.20
N PRO A 309 93.70 -18.97 20.05
CA PRO A 309 95.08 -18.80 19.59
C PRO A 309 95.48 -19.88 18.58
N PRO A 310 96.28 -19.56 17.54
CA PRO A 310 96.70 -20.52 16.52
C PRO A 310 97.33 -21.80 17.09
N GLU A 311 98.16 -21.67 18.13
CA GLU A 311 98.78 -22.82 18.81
C GLU A 311 97.76 -23.73 19.51
N GLU A 312 96.75 -23.14 20.17
CA GLU A 312 95.68 -23.91 20.83
C GLU A 312 94.84 -24.64 19.77
N ALA A 313 94.54 -23.99 18.65
CA ALA A 313 93.84 -24.61 17.52
C ALA A 313 94.63 -25.80 16.94
N ALA A 314 95.96 -25.65 16.79
CA ALA A 314 96.83 -26.75 16.35
C ALA A 314 96.80 -27.93 17.33
N ARG A 315 96.89 -27.69 18.65
CA ARG A 315 96.81 -28.76 19.68
C ARG A 315 95.49 -29.52 19.65
N VAL A 316 94.38 -28.82 19.44
CA VAL A 316 93.06 -29.46 19.30
C VAL A 316 93.03 -30.38 18.08
N VAL A 317 93.62 -29.96 16.96
CA VAL A 317 93.69 -30.78 15.74
C VAL A 317 94.63 -31.97 15.91
N ALA A 318 95.80 -31.78 16.53
CA ALA A 318 96.73 -32.85 16.85
C ALA A 318 96.07 -33.94 17.70
N SER A 319 95.29 -33.53 18.71
CA SER A 319 94.54 -34.45 19.57
C SER A 319 93.47 -35.23 18.80
N ARG A 320 92.84 -34.62 17.78
CA ARG A 320 91.89 -35.30 16.89
C ARG A 320 92.60 -36.26 15.94
N LEU A 321 93.77 -35.88 15.40
CA LEU A 321 94.58 -36.73 14.52
C LEU A 321 94.97 -38.06 15.20
N ALA A 322 95.31 -38.02 16.48
CA ALA A 322 95.64 -39.21 17.28
C ALA A 322 94.47 -40.22 17.41
N GLN A 323 93.22 -39.78 17.21
CA GLN A 323 92.05 -40.66 17.28
C GLN A 323 91.78 -41.41 15.96
N PHE A 324 92.39 -40.99 14.85
CA PHE A 324 92.25 -41.66 13.57
C PHE A 324 93.29 -42.77 13.40
N GLN A 325 92.98 -43.75 12.55
CA GLN A 325 93.84 -44.93 12.30
C GLN A 325 94.44 -44.96 10.89
N ARG A 326 94.19 -43.93 10.07
CA ARG A 326 94.65 -43.84 8.68
C ARG A 326 95.14 -42.42 8.40
N PRO A 327 96.12 -42.24 7.50
CA PRO A 327 96.64 -40.92 7.16
C PRO A 327 95.51 -39.95 6.78
N MET A 328 95.58 -38.73 7.30
CA MET A 328 94.57 -37.69 7.12
C MET A 328 95.18 -36.52 6.35
N VAL A 329 94.43 -35.99 5.39
CA VAL A 329 94.71 -34.68 4.80
C VAL A 329 94.13 -33.61 5.73
N VAL A 330 95.01 -32.76 6.27
CA VAL A 330 94.63 -31.58 7.03
C VAL A 330 94.61 -30.41 6.07
N ARG A 331 93.49 -29.68 6.02
CA ARG A 331 93.34 -28.44 5.26
C ARG A 331 93.06 -27.30 6.21
N LEU A 332 93.77 -26.19 6.06
CA LEU A 332 93.38 -24.93 6.66
C LEU A 332 92.59 -24.14 5.63
N VAL A 333 91.31 -23.85 5.89
CA VAL A 333 90.42 -23.20 4.92
C VAL A 333 89.87 -21.88 5.44
N ALA A 334 89.64 -20.93 4.55
CA ALA A 334 88.89 -19.73 4.85
C ALA A 334 87.42 -20.08 5.11
N LEU A 335 86.84 -19.56 6.20
CA LEU A 335 85.44 -19.79 6.59
C LEU A 335 84.50 -18.80 5.91
N THR A 336 84.97 -17.58 5.65
CA THR A 336 84.23 -16.51 4.97
C THR A 336 85.05 -15.98 3.81
N ASN A 337 84.41 -15.17 2.94
CA ASN A 337 85.17 -14.33 2.03
C ASN A 337 85.98 -13.33 2.85
N CYS A 338 87.23 -13.13 2.48
CA CYS A 338 88.12 -12.14 3.07
C CYS A 338 88.47 -11.12 1.99
N VAL A 339 88.43 -9.83 2.34
CA VAL A 339 88.89 -8.74 1.47
C VAL A 339 90.24 -8.22 1.95
N GLU A 340 90.94 -7.50 1.09
CA GLU A 340 92.25 -6.91 1.40
C GLU A 340 92.17 -6.08 2.69
N GLY A 341 93.17 -6.19 3.55
CA GLY A 341 93.29 -5.52 4.85
C GLY A 341 92.29 -5.95 5.92
N GLU A 342 91.66 -7.12 5.77
CA GLU A 342 90.99 -7.86 6.85
C GLU A 342 91.80 -9.11 7.24
N ARG A 343 91.61 -9.60 8.46
CA ARG A 343 92.16 -10.90 8.90
C ARG A 343 91.32 -12.04 8.31
N VAL A 344 91.95 -13.19 8.06
CA VAL A 344 91.29 -14.33 7.44
C VAL A 344 90.68 -15.23 8.52
N TYR A 345 89.35 -15.33 8.56
CA TYR A 345 88.67 -16.33 9.38
C TYR A 345 88.99 -17.73 8.85
N VAL A 346 89.64 -18.57 9.65
CA VAL A 346 90.11 -19.89 9.23
C VAL A 346 89.66 -21.02 10.13
N GLY A 347 89.60 -22.22 9.56
CA GLY A 347 89.34 -23.44 10.31
C GLY A 347 89.98 -24.67 9.66
N PHE A 348 90.26 -25.67 10.48
CA PHE A 348 90.81 -26.94 10.01
C PHE A 348 89.72 -27.88 9.51
N ARG A 349 89.97 -28.54 8.37
CA ARG A 349 89.18 -29.66 7.86
C ARG A 349 90.07 -30.89 7.74
N LEU A 350 89.62 -31.97 8.37
CA LEU A 350 90.27 -33.26 8.40
C LEU A 350 89.57 -34.20 7.41
N ILE A 351 90.29 -34.69 6.42
CA ILE A 351 89.73 -35.53 5.34
C ILE A 351 90.60 -36.79 5.21
N PRO A 352 90.03 -38.01 5.16
CA PRO A 352 90.84 -39.22 4.97
C PRO A 352 91.67 -39.19 3.68
N ASN A 353 92.96 -39.49 3.78
CA ASN A 353 93.83 -39.62 2.62
C ASN A 353 93.64 -41.02 2.00
N ARG A 354 92.96 -41.07 0.85
CA ARG A 354 92.56 -42.30 0.14
C ARG A 354 93.14 -42.26 -1.25
N LEU A 355 93.44 -43.43 -1.80
CA LEU A 355 93.82 -43.57 -3.20
C LEU A 355 92.61 -43.21 -4.08
N ILE A 356 92.73 -42.14 -4.86
CA ILE A 356 91.68 -41.63 -5.74
C ILE A 356 91.84 -42.21 -7.13
N PHE A 357 93.04 -42.22 -7.70
CA PHE A 357 93.33 -42.83 -9.01
C PHE A 357 94.54 -43.73 -8.91
N LYS A 358 94.51 -44.88 -9.61
CA LYS A 358 95.68 -45.74 -9.79
C LYS A 358 96.53 -45.31 -10.97
N GLU A 359 97.82 -45.58 -10.92
CA GLU A 359 98.69 -45.45 -12.08
C GLU A 359 98.10 -46.17 -13.31
N GLY A 360 98.06 -45.49 -14.45
CA GLY A 360 97.51 -46.03 -15.69
C GLY A 360 95.98 -46.01 -15.79
N GLU A 361 95.27 -45.54 -14.77
CA GLU A 361 93.82 -45.41 -14.78
C GLU A 361 93.36 -44.27 -15.71
N THR A 362 92.31 -44.52 -16.50
CA THR A 362 91.70 -43.47 -17.34
C THR A 362 90.84 -42.56 -16.47
N VAL A 363 91.21 -41.29 -16.40
CA VAL A 363 90.52 -40.24 -15.65
C VAL A 363 89.33 -39.72 -16.44
N ALA A 364 89.55 -39.39 -17.71
CA ALA A 364 88.51 -38.89 -18.60
C ALA A 364 88.87 -39.23 -20.04
N GLU A 365 87.87 -39.31 -20.91
CA GLU A 365 88.06 -39.60 -22.33
C GLU A 365 87.13 -38.76 -23.19
N MET A 366 87.56 -38.48 -24.43
CA MET A 366 86.79 -37.73 -25.42
C MET A 366 87.20 -38.11 -26.83
N GLU A 367 86.28 -38.00 -27.78
CA GLU A 367 86.58 -38.13 -29.21
C GLU A 367 87.03 -36.78 -29.81
N VAL A 368 88.11 -36.81 -30.59
CA VAL A 368 88.70 -35.64 -31.23
C VAL A 368 88.94 -35.94 -32.71
N ASP A 369 88.54 -35.02 -33.58
CA ASP A 369 88.80 -35.13 -35.02
C ASP A 369 90.17 -34.56 -35.37
N GLY A 370 91.09 -35.42 -35.80
CA GLY A 370 92.45 -35.06 -36.18
C GLY A 370 92.60 -34.25 -37.47
N ARG A 371 91.50 -34.00 -38.20
CA ARG A 371 91.48 -33.12 -39.39
C ARG A 371 91.32 -31.64 -39.03
N ARG A 372 91.01 -31.32 -37.77
CA ARG A 372 90.83 -29.94 -37.29
C ARG A 372 92.19 -29.22 -37.16
N PRO A 373 92.19 -27.88 -37.14
CA PRO A 373 93.40 -27.10 -36.86
C PRO A 373 94.04 -27.44 -35.51
N PRO A 374 95.38 -27.38 -35.38
CA PRO A 374 96.08 -27.71 -34.14
C PRO A 374 95.60 -26.93 -32.91
N GLU A 375 95.22 -25.67 -33.08
CA GLU A 375 94.72 -24.79 -32.03
C GLU A 375 93.39 -25.29 -31.47
N GLU A 376 92.51 -25.80 -32.33
CA GLU A 376 91.22 -26.35 -31.93
C GLU A 376 91.37 -27.71 -31.24
N ILE A 377 92.31 -28.54 -31.71
CA ILE A 377 92.66 -29.80 -31.04
C ILE A 377 93.24 -29.49 -29.65
N PHE A 378 94.10 -28.48 -29.52
CA PHE A 378 94.65 -28.02 -28.25
C PHE A 378 93.55 -27.56 -27.29
N GLU A 379 92.66 -26.66 -27.71
CA GLU A 379 91.51 -26.20 -26.91
C GLU A 379 90.64 -27.36 -26.42
N ARG A 380 90.37 -28.34 -27.29
CA ARG A 380 89.65 -29.56 -26.90
C ARG A 380 90.39 -30.36 -25.83
N LEU A 381 91.71 -30.54 -25.94
CA LEU A 381 92.50 -31.22 -24.91
C LEU A 381 92.53 -30.46 -23.59
N ILE A 382 92.59 -29.13 -23.63
CA ILE A 382 92.47 -28.30 -22.43
C ILE A 382 91.08 -28.43 -21.81
N GLY A 383 90.02 -28.48 -22.63
CA GLY A 383 88.65 -28.78 -22.20
C GLY A 383 88.52 -30.15 -21.54
N LEU A 384 89.17 -31.20 -22.09
CA LEU A 384 89.23 -32.53 -21.48
C LEU A 384 89.79 -32.48 -20.06
N LEU A 385 90.83 -31.67 -19.83
CA LEU A 385 91.42 -31.50 -18.50
C LEU A 385 90.56 -30.64 -17.57
N LYS A 386 90.21 -29.43 -18.01
CA LYS A 386 89.57 -28.41 -17.16
C LYS A 386 88.11 -28.71 -16.85
N ILE A 387 87.42 -29.47 -17.69
CA ILE A 387 86.00 -29.78 -17.54
C ILE A 387 85.82 -31.24 -17.12
N HIS A 388 86.21 -32.18 -17.98
CA HIS A 388 85.88 -33.60 -17.78
C HIS A 388 86.75 -34.26 -16.71
N ALA A 389 88.07 -34.15 -16.80
CA ALA A 389 88.99 -34.73 -15.82
C ALA A 389 88.83 -34.06 -14.45
N ARG A 390 88.61 -32.74 -14.42
CA ARG A 390 88.27 -32.01 -13.20
C ARG A 390 86.98 -32.52 -12.56
N ALA A 391 85.88 -32.62 -13.31
CA ALA A 391 84.61 -33.10 -12.78
C ALA A 391 84.72 -34.52 -12.22
N GLU A 392 85.50 -35.38 -12.89
CA GLU A 392 85.78 -36.74 -12.38
C GLU A 392 86.58 -36.71 -11.09
N ALA A 393 87.66 -35.92 -11.05
CA ALA A 393 88.51 -35.78 -9.88
C ALA A 393 87.74 -35.25 -8.67
N GLU A 394 86.93 -34.19 -8.86
CA GLU A 394 86.04 -33.65 -7.83
C GLU A 394 85.04 -34.70 -7.33
N ARG A 395 84.39 -35.44 -8.24
CA ARG A 395 83.40 -36.47 -7.91
C ARG A 395 83.98 -37.57 -7.04
N ARG A 396 85.23 -37.99 -7.30
CA ARG A 396 85.91 -39.03 -6.53
C ARG A 396 86.53 -38.51 -5.23
N GLY A 397 86.48 -37.19 -5.00
CA GLY A 397 86.95 -36.57 -3.77
C GLY A 397 88.41 -36.13 -3.80
N LEU A 398 89.00 -35.94 -4.99
CA LEU A 398 90.29 -35.25 -5.11
C LEU A 398 90.12 -33.79 -4.65
N LEU A 399 91.04 -33.32 -3.83
CA LEU A 399 91.01 -31.95 -3.34
C LEU A 399 91.72 -31.00 -4.31
N PRO A 400 91.19 -29.78 -4.50
CA PRO A 400 91.92 -28.77 -5.25
C PRO A 400 93.14 -28.31 -4.44
N HIS A 401 94.27 -28.19 -5.12
CA HIS A 401 95.46 -27.57 -4.57
C HIS A 401 95.26 -26.04 -4.49
N PRO A 402 95.73 -25.37 -3.42
CA PRO A 402 95.63 -23.93 -3.26
C PRO A 402 96.17 -23.17 -4.48
N ALA A 403 95.52 -22.04 -4.78
CA ALA A 403 96.03 -21.07 -5.74
C ALA A 403 97.33 -20.45 -5.21
N GLY A 404 98.36 -20.38 -6.05
CA GLY A 404 99.68 -19.88 -5.67
C GLY A 404 99.83 -18.37 -5.79
N SER A 405 98.83 -17.67 -6.34
CA SER A 405 98.79 -16.21 -6.46
C SER A 405 97.35 -15.68 -6.42
N PRO A 406 97.13 -14.41 -6.02
CA PRO A 406 95.82 -13.76 -6.16
C PRO A 406 95.28 -13.86 -7.59
N GLY A 407 94.07 -14.42 -7.73
CA GLY A 407 93.41 -14.58 -9.04
C GLY A 407 93.73 -15.87 -9.79
N GLU A 408 94.66 -16.70 -9.31
CA GLU A 408 94.81 -18.06 -9.82
C GLU A 408 93.66 -18.95 -9.34
N GLU A 409 93.19 -19.84 -10.21
CA GLU A 409 92.17 -20.82 -9.83
C GLU A 409 92.82 -22.03 -9.15
N PRO A 410 92.21 -22.56 -8.07
CA PRO A 410 92.61 -23.84 -7.51
C PRO A 410 92.57 -24.94 -8.58
N PHE A 411 93.61 -25.77 -8.65
CA PHE A 411 93.75 -26.80 -9.67
C PHE A 411 93.73 -28.21 -9.06
N PHE A 412 93.19 -29.15 -9.81
CA PHE A 412 93.07 -30.56 -9.39
C PHE A 412 94.20 -31.42 -9.93
N GLY A 413 94.78 -31.01 -11.06
CA GLY A 413 95.80 -31.77 -11.75
C GLY A 413 96.65 -30.92 -12.67
N ARG A 414 97.76 -31.51 -13.12
CA ARG A 414 98.72 -30.88 -14.02
C ARG A 414 98.97 -31.81 -15.21
N ALA A 415 99.02 -31.23 -16.40
CA ALA A 415 99.56 -31.88 -17.59
C ALA A 415 100.72 -31.03 -18.09
N SER A 416 101.85 -31.67 -18.39
CA SER A 416 102.99 -30.95 -18.96
C SER A 416 102.63 -30.42 -20.35
N TYR A 417 103.07 -29.20 -20.69
CA TYR A 417 102.96 -28.67 -22.05
C TYR A 417 103.52 -29.65 -23.10
N ARG A 418 104.57 -30.40 -22.76
CA ARG A 418 105.16 -31.43 -23.63
C ARG A 418 104.18 -32.56 -23.91
N GLU A 419 103.40 -32.99 -22.92
CA GLU A 419 102.41 -34.07 -23.07
C GLU A 419 101.20 -33.62 -23.88
N VAL A 420 100.72 -32.38 -23.65
CA VAL A 420 99.65 -31.80 -24.47
C VAL A 420 100.08 -31.72 -25.94
N PHE A 421 101.29 -31.18 -26.21
CA PHE A 421 101.79 -31.02 -27.57
C PHE A 421 101.98 -32.36 -28.28
N ARG A 422 102.53 -33.38 -27.59
CA ARG A 422 102.64 -34.75 -28.10
C ARG A 422 101.29 -35.33 -28.50
N ALA A 423 100.24 -35.11 -27.70
CA ALA A 423 98.90 -35.56 -28.04
C ALA A 423 98.32 -34.84 -29.26
N VAL A 424 98.49 -33.52 -29.38
CA VAL A 424 98.04 -32.76 -30.57
C VAL A 424 98.69 -33.34 -31.84
N GLU A 425 100.00 -33.60 -31.81
CA GLU A 425 100.70 -34.18 -32.96
C GLU A 425 100.22 -35.61 -33.29
N ALA A 426 100.00 -36.45 -32.27
CA ALA A 426 99.53 -37.82 -32.44
C ALA A 426 98.10 -37.85 -33.03
N ILE A 427 97.21 -36.98 -32.56
CA ILE A 427 95.83 -36.83 -33.07
C ILE A 427 95.85 -36.37 -34.54
N ARG A 428 96.70 -35.38 -34.87
CA ARG A 428 96.81 -34.86 -36.24
C ARG A 428 97.33 -35.90 -37.23
N LYS A 429 98.26 -36.76 -36.81
CA LYS A 429 98.79 -37.85 -37.65
C LYS A 429 97.73 -38.91 -37.99
N ALA A 430 96.71 -39.08 -37.17
CA ALA A 430 95.65 -40.05 -37.41
C ALA A 430 94.66 -39.63 -38.52
N GLN A 431 94.59 -38.33 -38.88
CA GLN A 431 93.75 -37.80 -39.98
C GLN A 431 92.27 -38.26 -39.94
N GLY A 432 91.74 -38.50 -38.75
CA GLY A 432 90.37 -38.99 -38.54
C GLY A 432 89.93 -38.83 -37.08
N ILE A 433 88.76 -39.36 -36.74
CA ILE A 433 88.26 -39.34 -35.35
C ILE A 433 89.06 -40.35 -34.52
N VAL A 434 89.68 -39.86 -33.45
CA VAL A 434 90.43 -40.65 -32.48
C VAL A 434 89.84 -40.48 -31.10
N LYS A 435 89.93 -41.52 -30.28
CA LYS A 435 89.59 -41.48 -28.87
C LYS A 435 90.82 -41.07 -28.08
N VAL A 436 90.70 -39.97 -27.33
CA VAL A 436 91.78 -39.46 -26.49
C VAL A 436 91.40 -39.71 -25.03
N LYS A 437 92.29 -40.40 -24.32
CA LYS A 437 92.17 -40.69 -22.88
C LYS A 437 93.17 -39.85 -22.11
N ALA A 438 92.72 -39.14 -21.09
CA ALA A 438 93.56 -38.60 -20.03
C ALA A 438 93.79 -39.71 -19.00
N VAL A 439 95.04 -40.13 -18.84
CA VAL A 439 95.45 -41.28 -18.03
C VAL A 439 96.35 -40.81 -16.90
N ALA A 440 96.10 -41.27 -15.68
CA ALA A 440 96.93 -40.97 -14.52
C ALA A 440 98.35 -41.52 -14.70
N ILE A 441 99.37 -40.69 -14.44
CA ILE A 441 100.78 -41.06 -14.56
C ILE A 441 101.26 -41.85 -13.34
N SER A 442 100.64 -41.64 -12.18
CA SER A 442 100.99 -42.29 -10.92
C SER A 442 99.76 -42.42 -10.02
N ASP A 443 99.88 -43.24 -8.98
CA ASP A 443 98.90 -43.32 -7.91
C ASP A 443 98.64 -41.93 -7.30
N THR A 444 97.40 -41.45 -7.40
CA THR A 444 96.99 -40.13 -6.92
C THR A 444 96.06 -40.29 -5.73
N TYR A 445 96.41 -39.67 -4.61
CA TYR A 445 95.64 -39.69 -3.37
C TYR A 445 94.78 -38.43 -3.21
N THR A 446 93.92 -38.38 -2.19
CA THR A 446 93.00 -37.27 -1.89
C THR A 446 93.65 -35.88 -1.96
N ILE A 447 94.93 -35.76 -1.56
CA ILE A 447 95.68 -34.50 -1.57
C ILE A 447 96.10 -34.01 -2.98
N GLY A 448 96.20 -34.92 -3.96
CA GLY A 448 96.68 -34.60 -5.30
C GLY A 448 98.15 -34.11 -5.32
N PRO A 449 98.57 -33.38 -6.38
CA PRO A 449 97.81 -33.13 -7.61
C PRO A 449 97.73 -34.38 -8.50
N LEU A 450 96.71 -34.45 -9.35
CA LEU A 450 96.57 -35.49 -10.37
C LEU A 450 97.45 -35.17 -11.59
N GLU A 451 98.51 -35.95 -11.81
CA GLU A 451 99.32 -35.84 -13.02
C GLU A 451 98.78 -36.74 -14.13
N VAL A 452 98.54 -36.16 -15.30
CA VAL A 452 97.95 -36.90 -16.43
C VAL A 452 98.79 -36.81 -17.69
N ARG A 453 98.78 -37.91 -18.43
CA ARG A 453 99.26 -38.00 -19.81
C ARG A 453 98.10 -38.34 -20.73
N PHE A 454 98.27 -38.07 -22.02
CA PHE A 454 97.26 -38.36 -23.01
C PHE A 454 97.62 -39.60 -23.82
N VAL A 455 96.65 -40.51 -23.97
CA VAL A 455 96.76 -41.70 -24.81
C VAL A 455 95.76 -41.56 -25.95
N VAL A 456 96.24 -41.71 -27.18
CA VAL A 456 95.44 -41.58 -28.40
C VAL A 456 95.21 -42.97 -28.98
N GLU A 457 93.95 -43.38 -29.06
CA GLU A 457 93.52 -44.65 -29.61
C GLU A 457 92.66 -44.44 -30.85
N PRO A 458 92.82 -45.23 -31.93
CA PRO A 458 91.88 -45.20 -33.04
C PRO A 458 90.51 -45.69 -32.57
N VAL A 459 89.43 -45.02 -32.99
CA VAL A 459 88.06 -45.50 -32.75
C VAL A 459 87.87 -46.75 -33.61
N SER A 460 87.91 -47.94 -33.00
CA SER A 460 87.51 -49.18 -33.71
C SER A 460 86.04 -49.07 -34.07
N ARG A 461 85.74 -49.25 -35.36
CA ARG A 461 84.38 -49.39 -35.89
C ARG A 461 83.74 -50.70 -35.47
#